data_AF-A0A1I2JF29-F1
#
_entry.id   AF-A0A1I2JF29-F1
#
_cell.length_a   1.000
_cell.length_b   1.000
_cell.length_c   1.000
_cell.angle_alpha   90.00
_cell.angle_beta   90.00
_cell.angle_gamma   90.00
#
_symmetry.space_group_name_H-M   'P 1'
#
loop_
_entity.id
_entity.type
_entity.pdbx_description
1 polymer ?
#
loop_
_entity_poly.entity_id
_entity_poly.type
_entity_poly.pdbx_seq_one_letter_code
_entity_poly.pdbx_strand_id
1 'polypeptide(L)'
;MLRHILLSLACAATLPAYAADRIILVGDSTVASGGGYGDYLCRRQRPDTTCLNLAKNGRSSGSFRAEGRWDEVQALLRDSARFGKTYVLMQFGHNDQPGKPGRSTDLVKEYPANLARYVADVKAGGGVPVLVTSLTRRSFRNGHVWNDLAPWASAAREVAKREQVAILDLNALSLAAVQAMGPEQADTLAQAKGAGFDYTHLGPKGGRFFGDMAARELLQMFPALGPLTDPADTSQQAARERAPADGWAGEQGGTHGGATAPASAVYTVATAAELRSAVAGAADARIIQVRGTLDMADGAKPGLVRLPSHTTLIGLGEDAGFINASIVVANVSQVIIRNLSISNPCDPDPKWDPQDGPHGNWNSNYDGISVTGSHHVWIDHNSFTDAPRTDGQSPKENGMLKQCHDGALDITSASDFVTVSYNHFALHEKNTLVGASDRATSDEGHLRVSFSNNFFDNVTARAPRVRFGQVHLFNNFHKGSRKHAEYAHEYSVGIAKQARVIIDANAYDIDGAHGCADVLRNPGKSEPGAVLERGSQLNGKALADCAFPQDVGWSVPYVFTALPAADVQPNVMSNAGAGHLGKLRPAAR
;
A
#
# COMPACT_ATOMS: atom_id res chain seq x y z
N MET A 1 -62.53 -29.89 -2.82
CA MET A 1 -61.08 -29.95 -3.12
C MET A 1 -60.43 -28.68 -2.55
N LEU A 2 -59.96 -28.73 -1.30
CA LEU A 2 -59.20 -27.64 -0.68
C LEU A 2 -57.86 -28.22 -0.22
N ARG A 3 -56.79 -27.99 -0.99
CA ARG A 3 -55.43 -28.38 -0.61
C ARG A 3 -54.90 -27.37 0.40
N HIS A 4 -54.64 -27.81 1.62
CA HIS A 4 -53.90 -27.04 2.62
C HIS A 4 -52.41 -27.07 2.26
N ILE A 5 -51.84 -25.89 2.00
CA ILE A 5 -50.42 -25.67 1.84
C ILE A 5 -49.85 -25.43 3.25
N LEU A 6 -49.06 -26.39 3.75
CA LEU A 6 -48.22 -26.22 4.93
C LEU A 6 -46.99 -25.39 4.52
N LEU A 7 -46.94 -24.14 4.97
CA LEU A 7 -45.73 -23.31 4.91
C LEU A 7 -44.78 -23.77 6.02
N SER A 8 -43.68 -24.44 5.64
CA SER A 8 -42.57 -24.70 6.55
C SER A 8 -41.78 -23.40 6.77
N LEU A 9 -41.96 -22.77 7.92
CA LEU A 9 -41.10 -21.69 8.41
C LEU A 9 -39.72 -22.29 8.72
N ALA A 10 -38.79 -22.18 7.77
CA ALA A 10 -37.37 -22.41 8.05
C ALA A 10 -36.87 -21.22 8.88
N CYS A 11 -36.74 -21.41 10.19
CA CYS A 11 -36.05 -20.48 11.06
C CYS A 11 -34.56 -20.49 10.67
N ALA A 12 -34.13 -19.52 9.85
CA ALA A 12 -32.72 -19.27 9.63
C ALA A 12 -32.13 -18.82 10.96
N ALA A 13 -31.43 -19.74 11.65
CA ALA A 13 -30.65 -19.40 12.82
C ALA A 13 -29.56 -18.42 12.36
N THR A 14 -29.72 -17.13 12.70
CA THR A 14 -28.63 -16.17 12.63
C THR A 14 -27.60 -16.61 13.66
N LEU A 15 -26.52 -17.25 13.19
CA LEU A 15 -25.33 -17.44 14.00
C LEU A 15 -24.90 -16.05 14.51
N PRO A 16 -24.57 -15.89 15.81
CA PRO A 16 -24.07 -14.62 16.29
C PRO A 16 -22.82 -14.27 15.49
N ALA A 17 -22.77 -13.07 14.92
CA ALA A 17 -21.54 -12.54 14.37
C ALA A 17 -20.52 -12.53 15.52
N TYR A 18 -19.60 -13.48 15.54
CA TYR A 18 -18.50 -13.45 16.49
C TYR A 18 -17.80 -12.11 16.33
N ALA A 19 -17.63 -11.36 17.43
CA ALA A 19 -16.82 -10.16 17.40
C ALA A 19 -15.45 -10.53 16.82
N ALA A 20 -15.05 -9.86 15.75
CA ALA A 20 -13.78 -10.06 15.07
C ALA A 20 -12.62 -10.17 16.07
N ASP A 21 -11.68 -11.08 15.83
CA ASP A 21 -10.44 -11.12 16.60
C ASP A 21 -9.52 -9.95 16.18
N ARG A 22 -8.61 -9.58 17.09
CA ARG A 22 -7.58 -8.60 16.84
C ARG A 22 -6.20 -9.18 17.12
N ILE A 23 -5.25 -8.91 16.25
CA ILE A 23 -3.84 -9.24 16.38
C ILE A 23 -3.04 -7.94 16.38
N ILE A 24 -2.20 -7.75 17.39
CA ILE A 24 -1.27 -6.62 17.49
C ILE A 24 0.14 -7.19 17.48
N LEU A 25 0.94 -6.79 16.50
CA LEU A 25 2.35 -7.17 16.40
C LEU A 25 3.22 -6.08 17.00
N VAL A 26 4.10 -6.46 17.91
CA VAL A 26 5.04 -5.59 18.60
C VAL A 26 6.44 -6.17 18.45
N GLY A 27 7.40 -5.34 18.05
CA GLY A 27 8.75 -5.82 17.92
C GLY A 27 9.75 -4.89 17.25
N ASP A 28 10.89 -5.49 16.93
CA ASP A 28 12.02 -4.85 16.28
C ASP A 28 11.88 -4.82 14.74
N SER A 29 12.99 -4.52 14.05
CA SER A 29 13.01 -4.35 12.60
C SER A 29 12.68 -5.62 11.80
N THR A 30 12.75 -6.81 12.40
CA THR A 30 12.39 -8.05 11.69
C THR A 30 10.89 -8.36 11.74
N VAL A 31 10.11 -7.60 12.51
CA VAL A 31 8.64 -7.61 12.49
C VAL A 31 8.07 -6.39 11.76
N ALA A 32 8.74 -5.24 11.89
CA ALA A 32 8.30 -3.95 11.39
C ALA A 32 8.05 -3.89 9.87
N SER A 33 7.15 -2.99 9.46
CA SER A 33 6.86 -2.73 8.05
C SER A 33 8.11 -2.31 7.27
N GLY A 34 8.20 -2.78 6.03
CA GLY A 34 9.28 -2.44 5.09
C GLY A 34 10.61 -3.17 5.29
N GLY A 35 10.73 -4.05 6.29
CA GLY A 35 11.93 -4.88 6.50
C GLY A 35 11.71 -6.14 7.35
N GLY A 36 10.48 -6.40 7.75
CA GLY A 36 10.09 -7.53 8.59
C GLY A 36 8.92 -8.34 8.03
N TYR A 37 8.54 -9.39 8.76
CA TYR A 37 7.50 -10.32 8.33
C TYR A 37 6.08 -9.93 8.78
N GLY A 38 5.93 -8.92 9.64
CA GLY A 38 4.67 -8.65 10.34
C GLY A 38 3.50 -8.31 9.42
N ASP A 39 3.73 -7.48 8.40
CA ASP A 39 2.68 -7.12 7.43
C ASP A 39 2.21 -8.35 6.65
N TYR A 40 3.12 -9.27 6.33
CA TYR A 40 2.85 -10.51 5.62
C TYR A 40 2.05 -11.50 6.46
N LEU A 41 2.34 -11.60 7.77
CA LEU A 41 1.51 -12.35 8.70
C LEU A 41 0.08 -11.80 8.71
N CYS A 42 -0.07 -10.48 8.80
CA CYS A 42 -1.37 -9.82 8.83
C CYS A 42 -2.20 -10.08 7.57
N ARG A 43 -1.56 -10.19 6.39
CA ARG A 43 -2.25 -10.50 5.13
C ARG A 43 -2.78 -11.93 5.04
N ARG A 44 -2.32 -12.85 5.90
CA ARG A 44 -2.84 -14.23 5.96
C ARG A 44 -4.02 -14.40 6.90
N GLN A 45 -4.33 -13.38 7.69
CA GLN A 45 -5.49 -13.44 8.58
C GLN A 45 -6.77 -13.29 7.77
N ARG A 46 -7.87 -13.81 8.31
CA ARG A 46 -9.18 -13.65 7.69
C ARG A 46 -9.51 -12.17 7.51
N PRO A 47 -10.29 -11.79 6.48
CA PRO A 47 -10.76 -10.43 6.26
C PRO A 47 -11.35 -9.75 7.51
N ASP A 48 -12.10 -10.51 8.31
CA ASP A 48 -12.74 -10.02 9.53
C ASP A 48 -11.77 -9.80 10.69
N THR A 49 -10.56 -10.36 10.66
CA THR A 49 -9.56 -10.23 11.72
C THR A 49 -8.80 -8.90 11.59
N THR A 50 -8.88 -8.05 12.61
CA THR A 50 -8.10 -6.81 12.66
C THR A 50 -6.64 -7.13 12.97
N CYS A 51 -5.70 -6.89 12.07
CA CYS A 51 -4.27 -7.13 12.32
C CYS A 51 -3.45 -5.85 12.17
N LEU A 52 -2.82 -5.43 13.26
CA LEU A 52 -2.07 -4.18 13.38
C LEU A 52 -0.58 -4.48 13.58
N ASN A 53 0.28 -4.01 12.69
CA ASN A 53 1.72 -4.12 12.85
C ASN A 53 2.29 -2.82 13.46
N LEU A 54 2.53 -2.82 14.77
CA LEU A 54 3.09 -1.68 15.50
C LEU A 54 4.59 -1.82 15.76
N ALA A 55 5.22 -2.87 15.22
CA ALA A 55 6.65 -3.05 15.33
C ALA A 55 7.41 -1.90 14.65
N LYS A 56 8.59 -1.56 15.18
CA LYS A 56 9.36 -0.41 14.68
C LYS A 56 10.81 -0.75 14.45
N ASN A 57 11.29 -0.35 13.27
CA ASN A 57 12.69 -0.45 12.89
C ASN A 57 13.62 0.17 13.94
N GLY A 58 14.67 -0.57 14.28
CA GLY A 58 15.71 -0.13 15.20
C GLY A 58 15.34 -0.17 16.69
N ARG A 59 14.14 -0.62 17.09
CA ARG A 59 13.76 -0.67 18.51
C ARG A 59 14.12 -2.01 19.13
N SER A 60 14.40 -1.98 20.43
CA SER A 60 14.68 -3.10 21.33
C SER A 60 13.55 -3.25 22.35
N SER A 61 13.59 -4.31 23.16
CA SER A 61 12.62 -4.53 24.25
C SER A 61 12.57 -3.35 25.23
N GLY A 62 13.69 -2.64 25.45
CA GLY A 62 13.74 -1.46 26.31
C GLY A 62 13.29 -0.18 25.60
N SER A 63 13.91 0.14 24.46
CA SER A 63 13.68 1.41 23.75
C SER A 63 12.26 1.55 23.21
N PHE A 64 11.60 0.44 22.83
CA PHE A 64 10.21 0.49 22.36
C PHE A 64 9.28 1.15 23.38
N ARG A 65 9.41 0.79 24.67
CA ARG A 65 8.66 1.42 25.75
C ARG A 65 9.18 2.80 26.10
N ALA A 66 10.50 2.99 26.17
CA ALA A 66 11.09 4.28 26.54
C ALA A 66 10.70 5.41 25.58
N GLU A 67 10.44 5.08 24.31
CA GLU A 67 9.97 6.01 23.29
C GLU A 67 8.42 6.19 23.25
N GLY A 68 7.68 5.66 24.23
CA GLY A 68 6.22 5.81 24.32
C GLY A 68 5.42 4.93 23.34
N ARG A 69 6.05 4.06 22.55
CA ARG A 69 5.33 3.22 21.57
C ARG A 69 4.43 2.18 22.22
N TRP A 70 4.79 1.75 23.43
CA TRP A 70 3.93 0.84 24.19
C TRP A 70 2.62 1.51 24.63
N ASP A 71 2.57 2.83 24.73
CA ASP A 71 1.37 3.55 25.14
C ASP A 71 0.25 3.40 24.10
N GLU A 72 0.62 3.29 22.82
CA GLU A 72 -0.31 2.98 21.72
C GLU A 72 -0.93 1.57 21.89
N VAL A 73 -0.11 0.58 22.22
CA VAL A 73 -0.58 -0.80 22.49
C VAL A 73 -1.51 -0.80 23.71
N GLN A 74 -1.15 -0.07 24.77
CA GLN A 74 -2.00 0.08 25.96
C GLN A 74 -3.33 0.75 25.65
N ALA A 75 -3.35 1.78 24.81
CA ALA A 75 -4.58 2.43 24.36
C ALA A 75 -5.47 1.45 23.58
N LEU A 76 -4.90 0.66 22.66
CA LEU A 76 -5.63 -0.36 21.93
C LEU A 76 -6.19 -1.45 22.85
N LEU A 77 -5.43 -1.88 23.86
CA LEU A 77 -5.88 -2.89 24.83
C LEU A 77 -7.06 -2.42 25.67
N ARG A 78 -7.22 -1.11 25.93
CA ARG A 78 -8.42 -0.58 26.59
C ARG A 78 -9.70 -0.79 25.77
N ASP A 79 -9.57 -0.95 24.45
CA ASP A 79 -10.68 -1.25 23.54
C ASP A 79 -10.82 -2.76 23.23
N SER A 80 -10.15 -3.63 23.98
CA SER A 80 -10.15 -5.08 23.73
C SER A 80 -11.53 -5.72 23.84
N ALA A 81 -12.43 -5.15 24.65
CA ALA A 81 -13.78 -5.64 24.85
C ALA A 81 -14.67 -5.59 23.59
N ARG A 82 -14.28 -4.84 22.54
CA ARG A 82 -14.99 -4.80 21.25
C ARG A 82 -14.68 -5.97 20.33
N PHE A 83 -13.65 -6.75 20.66
CA PHE A 83 -13.14 -7.85 19.85
C PHE A 83 -13.38 -9.18 20.56
N GLY A 84 -13.41 -10.28 19.82
CA GLY A 84 -13.52 -11.62 20.40
C GLY A 84 -12.32 -11.91 21.32
N LYS A 85 -11.12 -11.90 20.74
CA LYS A 85 -9.84 -11.90 21.45
C LYS A 85 -8.90 -10.86 20.87
N THR A 86 -8.09 -10.23 21.72
CA THR A 86 -6.93 -9.44 21.29
C THR A 86 -5.65 -10.20 21.60
N TYR A 87 -4.97 -10.71 20.58
CA TYR A 87 -3.65 -11.33 20.69
C TYR A 87 -2.57 -10.27 20.53
N VAL A 88 -1.55 -10.27 21.39
CA VAL A 88 -0.39 -9.38 21.28
C VAL A 88 0.85 -10.22 21.11
N LEU A 89 1.39 -10.25 19.89
CA LEU A 89 2.62 -10.97 19.54
C LEU A 89 3.81 -10.06 19.76
N MET A 90 4.75 -10.48 20.60
CA MET A 90 5.88 -9.66 21.03
C MET A 90 7.20 -10.35 20.67
N GLN A 91 7.94 -9.77 19.72
CA GLN A 91 9.26 -10.26 19.28
C GLN A 91 10.35 -9.20 19.44
N PHE A 92 11.38 -9.50 20.23
CA PHE A 92 12.57 -8.67 20.38
C PHE A 92 13.82 -9.54 20.39
N GLY A 93 15.01 -8.92 20.43
CA GLY A 93 16.30 -9.62 20.47
C GLY A 93 17.34 -9.03 19.53
N HIS A 94 16.98 -8.63 18.30
CA HIS A 94 17.98 -8.15 17.33
C HIS A 94 18.63 -6.86 17.78
N ASN A 95 17.85 -5.90 18.31
CA ASN A 95 18.36 -4.60 18.75
C ASN A 95 18.75 -4.56 20.23
N ASP A 96 18.43 -5.62 20.95
CA ASP A 96 18.80 -5.82 22.34
C ASP A 96 20.26 -6.29 22.48
N GLN A 97 20.80 -6.98 21.45
CA GLN A 97 22.21 -7.35 21.37
C GLN A 97 23.17 -6.17 21.65
N PRO A 98 24.36 -6.43 22.25
CA PRO A 98 25.36 -5.40 22.54
C PRO A 98 25.82 -4.61 21.32
N GLY A 99 26.41 -3.44 21.54
CA GLY A 99 27.01 -2.61 20.48
C GLY A 99 26.03 -1.65 19.79
N LYS A 100 24.84 -1.42 20.37
CA LYS A 100 23.82 -0.51 19.84
C LYS A 100 23.48 0.57 20.87
N PRO A 101 24.19 1.71 20.88
CA PRO A 101 23.95 2.79 21.83
C PRO A 101 22.48 3.20 21.89
N GLY A 102 21.95 3.36 23.11
CA GLY A 102 20.56 3.70 23.38
C GLY A 102 19.54 2.58 23.11
N ARG A 103 19.97 1.38 22.71
CA ARG A 103 19.08 0.28 22.30
C ARG A 103 19.43 -1.06 22.93
N SER A 104 20.71 -1.39 23.09
CA SER A 104 21.13 -2.64 23.73
C SER A 104 20.53 -2.78 25.14
N THR A 105 20.21 -4.00 25.54
CA THR A 105 19.77 -4.33 26.90
C THR A 105 20.66 -5.41 27.49
N ASP A 106 20.76 -5.50 28.81
CA ASP A 106 21.43 -6.63 29.44
C ASP A 106 20.61 -7.93 29.27
N LEU A 107 21.24 -8.99 28.74
CA LEU A 107 20.59 -10.26 28.43
C LEU A 107 20.03 -10.98 29.67
N VAL A 108 20.63 -10.77 30.84
CA VAL A 108 20.26 -11.48 32.08
C VAL A 108 19.26 -10.67 32.90
N LYS A 109 19.50 -9.36 33.03
CA LYS A 109 18.77 -8.48 33.95
C LYS A 109 17.64 -7.72 33.27
N GLU A 110 17.89 -7.13 32.11
CA GLU A 110 16.96 -6.17 31.51
C GLU A 110 16.01 -6.85 30.52
N TYR A 111 16.53 -7.64 29.59
CA TYR A 111 15.72 -8.24 28.54
C TYR A 111 14.59 -9.15 29.06
N PRO A 112 14.87 -10.11 29.97
CA PRO A 112 13.80 -10.95 30.52
C PRO A 112 12.77 -10.16 31.34
N ALA A 113 13.22 -9.10 32.04
CA ALA A 113 12.34 -8.24 32.82
C ALA A 113 11.43 -7.39 31.91
N ASN A 114 11.98 -6.86 30.81
CA ASN A 114 11.21 -6.11 29.82
C ASN A 114 10.12 -6.98 29.19
N LEU A 115 10.45 -8.20 28.75
CA LEU A 115 9.48 -9.15 28.19
C LEU A 115 8.38 -9.51 29.20
N ALA A 116 8.75 -9.83 30.44
CA ALA A 116 7.78 -10.14 31.51
C ALA A 116 6.83 -8.98 31.79
N ARG A 117 7.34 -7.73 31.77
CA ARG A 117 6.51 -6.54 31.93
C ARG A 117 5.51 -6.36 30.79
N TYR A 118 5.92 -6.57 29.54
CA TYR A 118 4.97 -6.55 28.42
C TYR A 118 3.88 -7.62 28.57
N VAL A 119 4.26 -8.84 28.96
CA VAL A 119 3.30 -9.92 29.24
C VAL A 119 2.30 -9.53 30.33
N ALA A 120 2.79 -9.00 31.45
CA ALA A 120 1.93 -8.56 32.56
C ALA A 120 0.94 -7.47 32.12
N ASP A 121 1.42 -6.47 31.39
CA ASP A 121 0.62 -5.38 30.86
C ASP A 121 -0.49 -5.87 29.89
N VAL A 122 -0.18 -6.84 29.01
CA VAL A 122 -1.16 -7.42 28.09
C VAL A 122 -2.23 -8.19 28.86
N LYS A 123 -1.84 -9.01 29.84
CA LYS A 123 -2.79 -9.74 30.70
C LYS A 123 -3.69 -8.77 31.47
N ALA A 124 -3.12 -7.72 32.04
CA ALA A 124 -3.87 -6.70 32.77
C ALA A 124 -4.87 -5.96 31.88
N GLY A 125 -4.55 -5.77 30.59
CA GLY A 125 -5.43 -5.20 29.58
C GLY A 125 -6.46 -6.18 28.97
N GLY A 126 -6.57 -7.41 29.48
CA GLY A 126 -7.50 -8.43 28.98
C GLY A 126 -7.08 -9.08 27.65
N GLY A 127 -5.85 -8.84 27.19
CA GLY A 127 -5.30 -9.44 25.98
C GLY A 127 -4.67 -10.82 26.22
N VAL A 128 -4.39 -11.53 25.13
CA VAL A 128 -3.67 -12.80 25.11
C VAL A 128 -2.21 -12.52 24.72
N PRO A 129 -1.26 -12.57 25.66
CA PRO A 129 0.16 -12.39 25.34
C PRO A 129 0.72 -13.61 24.60
N VAL A 130 1.44 -13.36 23.52
CA VAL A 130 2.19 -14.37 22.77
C VAL A 130 3.62 -13.88 22.64
N LEU A 131 4.56 -14.60 23.24
CA LEU A 131 5.98 -14.30 23.01
C LEU A 131 6.42 -14.93 21.69
N VAL A 132 7.27 -14.23 20.96
CA VAL A 132 7.87 -14.74 19.72
C VAL A 132 9.38 -14.65 19.88
N THR A 133 10.10 -15.75 19.65
CA THR A 133 11.58 -15.71 19.67
C THR A 133 12.10 -14.95 18.45
N SER A 134 13.19 -14.19 18.60
CA SER A 134 13.78 -13.42 17.49
C SER A 134 14.12 -14.30 16.29
N LEU A 135 13.68 -13.87 15.10
CA LEU A 135 14.02 -14.48 13.82
C LEU A 135 15.53 -14.76 13.68
N THR A 136 15.93 -15.88 13.06
CA THR A 136 17.35 -16.12 12.78
C THR A 136 17.91 -15.07 11.80
N ARG A 137 19.19 -14.72 11.97
CA ARG A 137 19.94 -14.09 10.88
C ARG A 137 20.24 -15.12 9.79
N ARG A 138 20.51 -14.61 8.59
CA ARG A 138 20.93 -15.41 7.43
C ARG A 138 22.44 -15.46 7.26
N SER A 139 23.19 -15.29 8.35
CA SER A 139 24.66 -15.34 8.33
C SER A 139 25.14 -16.78 8.45
N PHE A 140 26.06 -17.19 7.58
CA PHE A 140 26.65 -18.54 7.60
C PHE A 140 28.13 -18.48 8.01
N ARG A 141 28.59 -19.50 8.73
CA ARG A 141 30.00 -19.78 9.03
C ARG A 141 30.24 -21.27 8.79
N ASN A 142 31.21 -21.60 7.93
CA ASN A 142 31.56 -22.99 7.58
C ASN A 142 30.34 -23.83 7.16
N GLY A 143 29.45 -23.26 6.34
CA GLY A 143 28.23 -23.94 5.86
C GLY A 143 27.08 -24.03 6.86
N HIS A 144 27.28 -23.54 8.09
CA HIS A 144 26.25 -23.54 9.13
C HIS A 144 25.73 -22.15 9.46
N VAL A 145 24.43 -22.04 9.73
CA VAL A 145 23.82 -20.78 10.18
C VAL A 145 24.43 -20.38 11.52
N TRP A 146 25.03 -19.20 11.57
CA TRP A 146 25.56 -18.62 12.80
C TRP A 146 24.41 -17.96 13.59
N ASN A 147 23.85 -18.71 14.55
CA ASN A 147 22.75 -18.23 15.38
C ASN A 147 23.24 -17.40 16.57
N ASP A 148 23.62 -16.16 16.30
CA ASP A 148 24.01 -15.17 17.32
C ASP A 148 22.84 -14.72 18.24
N LEU A 149 21.61 -15.11 17.89
CA LEU A 149 20.38 -14.84 18.65
C LEU A 149 19.92 -15.98 19.55
N ALA A 150 20.58 -17.14 19.53
CA ALA A 150 20.22 -18.27 20.37
C ALA A 150 20.10 -17.90 21.88
N PRO A 151 20.99 -17.06 22.47
CA PRO A 151 20.85 -16.68 23.87
C PRO A 151 19.57 -15.85 24.16
N TRP A 152 19.20 -14.96 23.24
CA TRP A 152 18.00 -14.12 23.33
C TRP A 152 16.72 -14.92 23.16
N ALA A 153 16.72 -15.85 22.21
CA ALA A 153 15.63 -16.81 22.04
C ALA A 153 15.46 -17.70 23.28
N SER A 154 16.56 -18.17 23.87
CA SER A 154 16.54 -18.95 25.12
C SER A 154 15.93 -18.15 26.28
N ALA A 155 16.36 -16.90 26.47
CA ALA A 155 15.80 -16.03 27.49
C ALA A 155 14.29 -15.79 27.30
N ALA A 156 13.83 -15.60 26.05
CA ALA A 156 12.40 -15.47 25.75
C ALA A 156 11.61 -16.75 26.06
N ARG A 157 12.16 -17.94 25.77
CA ARG A 157 11.55 -19.24 26.15
C ARG A 157 11.40 -19.38 27.66
N GLU A 158 12.41 -18.99 28.43
CA GLU A 158 12.34 -19.06 29.90
C GLU A 158 11.33 -18.07 30.47
N VAL A 159 11.22 -16.85 29.90
CA VAL A 159 10.13 -15.93 30.26
C VAL A 159 8.77 -16.53 29.93
N ALA A 160 8.58 -17.09 28.73
CA ALA A 160 7.30 -17.69 28.37
C ALA A 160 6.88 -18.81 29.33
N LYS A 161 7.84 -19.67 29.69
CA LYS A 161 7.65 -20.75 30.67
C LYS A 161 7.29 -20.21 32.05
N ARG A 162 8.04 -19.22 32.55
CA ARG A 162 7.81 -18.62 33.87
C ARG A 162 6.48 -17.90 33.96
N GLU A 163 6.14 -17.11 32.94
CA GLU A 163 4.91 -16.35 32.88
C GLU A 163 3.71 -17.19 32.40
N GLN A 164 3.93 -18.46 32.04
CA GLN A 164 2.90 -19.39 31.55
C GLN A 164 2.11 -18.83 30.36
N VAL A 165 2.83 -18.33 29.35
CA VAL A 165 2.23 -17.78 28.13
C VAL A 165 2.65 -18.57 26.90
N ALA A 166 1.86 -18.49 25.84
CA ALA A 166 2.19 -19.10 24.56
C ALA A 166 3.49 -18.52 23.99
N ILE A 167 4.26 -19.36 23.31
CA ILE A 167 5.47 -18.94 22.62
C ILE A 167 5.52 -19.52 21.20
N LEU A 168 5.73 -18.63 20.23
CA LEU A 168 6.06 -18.98 18.85
C LEU A 168 7.58 -18.96 18.70
N ASP A 169 8.17 -20.15 18.59
CA ASP A 169 9.62 -20.29 18.51
C ASP A 169 10.17 -20.06 17.09
N LEU A 170 9.99 -18.84 16.58
CA LEU A 170 10.39 -18.47 15.24
C LEU A 170 11.90 -18.61 15.03
N ASN A 171 12.74 -18.40 16.04
CA ASN A 171 14.19 -18.60 15.96
C ASN A 171 14.54 -20.04 15.52
N ALA A 172 13.96 -21.05 16.19
CA ALA A 172 14.23 -22.45 15.89
C ALA A 172 13.73 -22.83 14.48
N LEU A 173 12.50 -22.43 14.15
CA LEU A 173 11.86 -22.74 12.86
C LEU A 173 12.59 -22.06 11.70
N SER A 174 12.91 -20.78 11.84
CA SER A 174 13.62 -20.01 10.82
C SER A 174 15.06 -20.47 10.66
N LEU A 175 15.75 -20.85 11.74
CA LEU A 175 17.10 -21.43 11.67
C LEU A 175 17.11 -22.72 10.85
N ALA A 176 16.19 -23.65 11.14
CA ALA A 176 16.11 -24.91 10.42
C ALA A 176 15.83 -24.67 8.92
N ALA A 177 14.92 -23.76 8.61
CA ALA A 177 14.59 -23.41 7.22
C ALA A 177 15.78 -22.76 6.49
N VAL A 178 16.43 -21.76 7.09
CA VAL A 178 17.59 -21.08 6.51
C VAL A 178 18.77 -22.05 6.34
N GLN A 179 19.01 -22.93 7.32
CA GLN A 179 20.04 -23.95 7.22
C GLN A 179 19.80 -24.91 6.05
N ALA A 180 18.54 -25.28 5.79
CA ALA A 180 18.18 -26.15 4.67
C ALA A 180 18.32 -25.46 3.31
N MET A 181 18.10 -24.14 3.24
CA MET A 181 18.30 -23.34 2.03
C MET A 181 19.78 -23.20 1.64
N GLY A 182 20.67 -23.11 2.63
CA GLY A 182 22.04 -22.67 2.41
C GLY A 182 22.15 -21.17 2.06
N PRO A 183 23.38 -20.64 1.94
CA PRO A 183 23.62 -19.20 1.84
C PRO A 183 22.99 -18.57 0.61
N GLU A 184 23.20 -19.12 -0.59
CA GLU A 184 22.75 -18.51 -1.84
C GLU A 184 21.22 -18.37 -1.90
N GLN A 185 20.48 -19.41 -1.52
CA GLN A 185 19.02 -19.35 -1.52
C GLN A 185 18.50 -18.47 -0.39
N ALA A 186 19.10 -18.53 0.81
CA ALA A 186 18.72 -17.67 1.92
C ALA A 186 18.92 -16.18 1.59
N ASP A 187 19.97 -15.85 0.84
CA ASP A 187 20.27 -14.48 0.43
C ASP A 187 19.16 -13.88 -0.45
N THR A 188 18.42 -14.70 -1.20
CA THR A 188 17.25 -14.22 -1.96
C THR A 188 16.09 -13.72 -1.09
N LEU A 189 16.11 -13.99 0.23
CA LEU A 189 15.11 -13.50 1.18
C LEU A 189 15.45 -12.11 1.75
N ALA A 190 16.67 -11.62 1.51
CA ALA A 190 17.15 -10.37 2.06
C ALA A 190 16.47 -9.15 1.44
N GLN A 191 16.43 -8.06 2.21
CA GLN A 191 16.04 -6.77 1.67
C GLN A 191 17.09 -6.32 0.65
N ALA A 192 16.64 -5.90 -0.54
CA ALA A 192 17.55 -5.26 -1.48
C ALA A 192 17.90 -3.85 -0.96
N LYS A 193 19.19 -3.53 -0.74
CA LYS A 193 19.71 -2.15 -0.90
C LYS A 193 21.22 -1.98 -0.70
N GLY A 194 21.78 -1.08 -1.51
CA GLY A 194 22.91 -0.19 -1.18
C GLY A 194 24.29 -0.83 -1.11
N ALA A 195 25.09 -0.33 -0.15
CA ALA A 195 26.46 -0.79 0.11
C ALA A 195 26.48 -1.88 1.19
N GLY A 196 26.74 -3.12 0.78
CA GLY A 196 26.83 -4.30 1.66
C GLY A 196 25.57 -5.15 1.67
N PHE A 197 25.71 -6.43 2.04
CA PHE A 197 24.61 -7.39 2.05
C PHE A 197 23.89 -7.43 3.40
N ASP A 198 22.55 -7.35 3.40
CA ASP A 198 21.72 -7.36 4.62
C ASP A 198 21.30 -8.79 5.03
N TYR A 199 21.95 -9.31 6.07
CA TYR A 199 21.63 -10.62 6.64
C TYR A 199 20.49 -10.62 7.67
N THR A 200 19.88 -9.46 7.93
CA THR A 200 18.86 -9.24 8.96
C THR A 200 17.49 -8.97 8.36
N HIS A 201 17.36 -7.86 7.64
CA HIS A 201 16.07 -7.37 7.17
C HIS A 201 15.59 -8.14 5.95
N LEU A 202 14.28 -8.27 5.83
CA LEU A 202 13.62 -9.10 4.85
C LEU A 202 13.21 -8.27 3.64
N GLY A 203 13.52 -8.79 2.47
CA GLY A 203 12.89 -8.35 1.24
C GLY A 203 11.51 -8.96 1.13
N PRO A 204 10.73 -8.60 0.10
CA PRO A 204 9.35 -9.10 -0.02
C PRO A 204 9.22 -10.63 0.00
N LYS A 205 10.18 -11.33 -0.62
CA LYS A 205 10.24 -12.80 -0.59
C LYS A 205 10.45 -13.35 0.82
N GLY A 206 11.38 -12.75 1.57
CA GLY A 206 11.64 -13.13 2.97
C GLY A 206 10.47 -12.82 3.90
N GLY A 207 9.88 -11.65 3.74
CA GLY A 207 8.71 -11.21 4.51
C GLY A 207 7.56 -12.19 4.38
N ARG A 208 7.21 -12.60 3.15
CA ARG A 208 6.24 -13.68 2.90
C ARG A 208 6.66 -14.99 3.54
N PHE A 209 7.89 -15.45 3.26
CA PHE A 209 8.35 -16.76 3.74
C PHE A 209 8.22 -16.90 5.27
N PHE A 210 8.68 -15.91 6.03
CA PHE A 210 8.61 -15.93 7.48
C PHE A 210 7.23 -15.52 8.02
N GLY A 211 6.48 -14.68 7.30
CA GLY A 211 5.10 -14.32 7.63
C GLY A 211 4.19 -15.54 7.57
N ASP A 212 4.36 -16.40 6.57
CA ASP A 212 3.61 -17.64 6.38
C ASP A 212 3.95 -18.67 7.46
N MET A 213 5.23 -18.76 7.80
CA MET A 213 5.69 -19.58 8.91
C MET A 213 5.02 -19.12 10.20
N ALA A 214 5.10 -17.83 10.53
CA ALA A 214 4.51 -17.30 11.75
C ALA A 214 2.97 -17.41 11.76
N ALA A 215 2.29 -17.20 10.63
CA ALA A 215 0.84 -17.35 10.51
C ALA A 215 0.40 -18.81 10.73
N ARG A 216 1.12 -19.79 10.17
CA ARG A 216 0.83 -21.23 10.39
C ARG A 216 0.99 -21.62 11.84
N GLU A 217 2.08 -21.21 12.49
CA GLU A 217 2.32 -21.51 13.90
C GLU A 217 1.28 -20.82 14.80
N LEU A 218 0.93 -19.56 14.51
CA LEU A 218 -0.10 -18.85 15.24
C LEU A 218 -1.46 -19.56 15.13
N LEU A 219 -1.83 -20.04 13.94
CA LEU A 219 -3.06 -20.79 13.74
C LEU A 219 -3.05 -22.15 14.47
N GLN A 220 -1.90 -22.83 14.51
CA GLN A 220 -1.77 -24.07 15.29
C GLN A 220 -1.98 -23.83 16.79
N MET A 221 -1.46 -22.71 17.32
CA MET A 221 -1.63 -22.33 18.73
C MET A 221 -3.04 -21.86 19.05
N PHE A 222 -3.68 -21.15 18.11
CA PHE A 222 -5.01 -20.57 18.28
C PHE A 222 -5.93 -20.89 17.09
N PRO A 223 -6.46 -22.12 17.00
CA PRO A 223 -7.34 -22.54 15.90
C PRO A 223 -8.59 -21.67 15.73
N ALA A 224 -9.02 -20.97 16.78
CA ALA A 224 -10.15 -20.04 16.77
C ALA A 224 -9.94 -18.83 15.83
N LEU A 225 -8.69 -18.49 15.48
CA LEU A 225 -8.38 -17.46 14.49
C LEU A 225 -8.91 -17.81 13.09
N GLY A 226 -9.29 -19.06 12.85
CA GLY A 226 -9.89 -19.53 11.60
C GLY A 226 -8.85 -19.78 10.50
N PRO A 227 -9.26 -20.32 9.35
CA PRO A 227 -8.33 -20.67 8.29
C PRO A 227 -7.58 -19.44 7.80
N LEU A 228 -6.29 -19.63 7.47
CA LEU A 228 -5.50 -18.61 6.81
C LEU A 228 -6.08 -18.32 5.43
N THR A 229 -6.02 -17.07 5.01
CA THR A 229 -6.43 -16.63 3.68
C THR A 229 -5.25 -16.71 2.72
N ASP A 230 -5.48 -17.24 1.52
CA ASP A 230 -4.54 -17.08 0.40
C ASP A 230 -4.82 -15.74 -0.30
N PRO A 231 -3.83 -14.83 -0.35
CA PRO A 231 -3.97 -13.56 -1.08
C PRO A 231 -4.35 -13.76 -2.56
N ALA A 232 -3.95 -14.87 -3.20
CA ALA A 232 -4.35 -15.18 -4.56
C ALA A 232 -5.85 -15.45 -4.68
N ASP A 233 -6.43 -16.24 -3.78
CA ASP A 233 -7.88 -16.52 -3.76
C ASP A 233 -8.68 -15.24 -3.54
N THR A 234 -8.19 -14.37 -2.63
CA THR A 234 -8.79 -13.04 -2.39
C THR A 234 -8.80 -12.21 -3.67
N SER A 235 -7.69 -12.20 -4.40
CA SER A 235 -7.57 -11.51 -5.68
C SER A 235 -8.54 -12.08 -6.74
N GLN A 236 -8.69 -13.40 -6.79
CA GLN A 236 -9.61 -14.05 -7.73
C GLN A 236 -11.06 -13.71 -7.45
N GLN A 237 -11.46 -13.66 -6.17
CA GLN A 237 -12.80 -13.22 -5.77
C GLN A 237 -13.05 -11.76 -6.12
N ALA A 238 -12.05 -10.90 -5.89
CA ALA A 238 -12.12 -9.47 -6.18
C ALA A 238 -12.17 -9.14 -7.69
N ALA A 239 -11.81 -10.07 -8.57
CA ALA A 239 -11.71 -9.84 -10.01
C ALA A 239 -13.04 -9.50 -10.71
N ARG A 240 -14.18 -9.77 -10.07
CA ARG A 240 -15.53 -9.44 -10.56
C ARG A 240 -16.19 -8.28 -9.80
N GLU A 241 -15.47 -7.66 -8.87
CA GLU A 241 -15.96 -6.49 -8.15
C GLU A 241 -16.14 -5.31 -9.10
N ARG A 242 -17.01 -4.38 -8.67
CA ARG A 242 -17.31 -3.12 -9.35
C ARG A 242 -16.68 -1.98 -8.57
N ALA A 243 -16.46 -0.86 -9.23
CA ALA A 243 -16.03 0.35 -8.54
C ALA A 243 -17.00 0.71 -7.41
N PRO A 244 -16.50 1.18 -6.26
CA PRO A 244 -17.36 1.60 -5.17
C PRO A 244 -18.18 2.83 -5.58
N ALA A 245 -19.32 3.01 -4.90
CA ALA A 245 -20.23 4.12 -5.14
C ALA A 245 -19.73 5.46 -4.59
N ASP A 246 -18.66 5.48 -3.80
CA ASP A 246 -18.09 6.67 -3.15
C ASP A 246 -17.08 7.42 -4.02
N GLY A 247 -17.25 7.35 -5.35
CA GLY A 247 -16.37 8.00 -6.30
C GLY A 247 -16.98 8.10 -7.69
N TRP A 248 -16.41 8.97 -8.53
CA TRP A 248 -16.89 9.26 -9.88
C TRP A 248 -17.01 8.02 -10.78
N ALA A 249 -16.17 6.99 -10.63
CA ALA A 249 -16.32 5.74 -11.39
C ALA A 249 -17.55 4.90 -11.01
N GLY A 250 -18.22 5.21 -9.89
CA GLY A 250 -19.48 4.59 -9.48
C GLY A 250 -20.73 5.28 -10.05
N GLU A 251 -20.58 6.47 -10.61
CA GLU A 251 -21.67 7.26 -11.18
C GLU A 251 -22.12 6.71 -12.55
N GLN A 252 -23.29 7.15 -13.03
CA GLN A 252 -23.84 6.84 -14.36
C GLN A 252 -23.88 5.35 -14.73
N GLY A 253 -24.18 4.49 -13.76
CA GLY A 253 -24.26 3.03 -13.97
C GLY A 253 -22.98 2.28 -13.60
N GLY A 254 -21.92 3.01 -13.20
CA GLY A 254 -20.76 2.46 -12.53
C GLY A 254 -19.77 1.73 -13.45
N THR A 255 -18.63 1.37 -12.86
CA THR A 255 -17.52 0.69 -13.56
C THR A 255 -17.48 -0.78 -13.16
N HIS A 256 -17.68 -1.67 -14.12
CA HIS A 256 -17.79 -3.12 -13.92
C HIS A 256 -16.62 -3.90 -14.51
N GLY A 257 -15.75 -3.25 -15.29
CA GLY A 257 -14.61 -3.92 -15.89
C GLY A 257 -15.03 -5.13 -16.71
N GLY A 258 -14.34 -6.24 -16.48
CA GLY A 258 -14.64 -7.56 -17.04
C GLY A 258 -15.57 -8.42 -16.21
N ALA A 259 -16.38 -7.87 -15.28
CA ALA A 259 -17.17 -8.68 -14.34
C ALA A 259 -18.13 -9.69 -15.01
N THR A 260 -18.52 -9.46 -16.27
CA THR A 260 -19.38 -10.35 -17.07
C THR A 260 -18.60 -11.36 -17.93
N ALA A 261 -17.26 -11.38 -17.86
CA ALA A 261 -16.43 -12.28 -18.65
C ALA A 261 -16.84 -13.74 -18.44
N PRO A 262 -17.09 -14.53 -19.51
CA PRO A 262 -17.31 -15.96 -19.38
C PRO A 262 -16.06 -16.65 -18.84
N ALA A 263 -16.19 -17.87 -18.32
CA ALA A 263 -15.05 -18.62 -17.78
C ALA A 263 -13.89 -18.79 -18.79
N SER A 264 -14.21 -18.89 -20.09
CA SER A 264 -13.23 -18.96 -21.18
C SER A 264 -12.46 -17.65 -21.44
N ALA A 265 -12.92 -16.54 -20.88
CA ALA A 265 -12.29 -15.21 -20.97
C ALA A 265 -11.77 -14.73 -19.60
N VAL A 266 -11.52 -15.67 -18.69
CA VAL A 266 -10.75 -15.46 -17.47
C VAL A 266 -9.38 -16.09 -17.68
N TYR A 267 -8.36 -15.24 -17.82
CA TYR A 267 -6.99 -15.65 -18.12
C TYR A 267 -6.15 -15.53 -16.86
N THR A 268 -5.33 -16.53 -16.56
CA THR A 268 -4.18 -16.37 -15.65
C THR A 268 -2.92 -16.30 -16.50
N VAL A 269 -2.12 -15.26 -16.34
CA VAL A 269 -0.92 -14.99 -17.14
C VAL A 269 0.29 -14.83 -16.22
N ALA A 270 1.41 -15.45 -16.58
CA ALA A 270 2.69 -15.36 -15.88
C ALA A 270 3.82 -14.85 -16.79
N THR A 271 3.53 -14.60 -18.07
CA THR A 271 4.49 -14.11 -19.07
C THR A 271 3.91 -12.97 -19.91
N ALA A 272 4.79 -12.16 -20.49
CA ALA A 272 4.40 -11.10 -21.42
C ALA A 272 3.64 -11.64 -22.65
N ALA A 273 4.00 -12.81 -23.16
CA ALA A 273 3.34 -13.42 -24.31
C ALA A 273 1.90 -13.85 -24.00
N GLU A 274 1.67 -14.49 -22.85
CA GLU A 274 0.34 -14.84 -22.37
C GLU A 274 -0.52 -13.61 -22.15
N LEU A 275 0.04 -12.55 -21.54
CA LEU A 275 -0.66 -11.28 -21.36
C LEU A 275 -1.08 -10.68 -22.71
N ARG A 276 -0.16 -10.58 -23.67
CA ARG A 276 -0.48 -10.05 -25.01
C ARG A 276 -1.57 -10.90 -25.69
N SER A 277 -1.54 -12.22 -25.52
CA SER A 277 -2.58 -13.11 -26.05
C SER A 277 -3.95 -12.90 -25.38
N ALA A 278 -3.99 -12.78 -24.06
CA ALA A 278 -5.22 -12.50 -23.31
C ALA A 278 -5.83 -11.14 -23.67
N VAL A 279 -4.99 -10.11 -23.85
CA VAL A 279 -5.39 -8.78 -24.31
C VAL A 279 -5.92 -8.82 -25.75
N ALA A 280 -5.34 -9.62 -26.64
CA ALA A 280 -5.79 -9.77 -28.02
C ALA A 280 -7.02 -10.69 -28.18
N GLY A 281 -7.50 -11.30 -27.10
CA GLY A 281 -8.65 -12.21 -27.13
C GLY A 281 -9.92 -11.57 -27.71
N ALA A 282 -10.76 -12.38 -28.35
CA ALA A 282 -11.96 -11.92 -29.05
C ALA A 282 -13.19 -11.69 -28.14
N ALA A 283 -13.11 -11.99 -26.84
CA ALA A 283 -14.24 -11.89 -25.92
C ALA A 283 -14.62 -10.43 -25.62
N ASP A 284 -15.92 -10.11 -25.62
CA ASP A 284 -16.39 -8.74 -25.36
C ASP A 284 -16.01 -8.23 -23.97
N ALA A 285 -15.98 -9.12 -22.96
CA ALA A 285 -15.52 -8.83 -21.61
C ALA A 285 -14.47 -9.86 -21.17
N ARG A 286 -13.46 -9.41 -20.42
CA ARG A 286 -12.33 -10.26 -20.02
C ARG A 286 -11.78 -9.93 -18.64
N ILE A 287 -11.30 -10.97 -17.96
CA ILE A 287 -10.56 -10.84 -16.71
C ILE A 287 -9.16 -11.39 -16.96
N ILE A 288 -8.13 -10.60 -16.68
CA ILE A 288 -6.73 -10.96 -16.85
C ILE A 288 -6.07 -10.91 -15.47
N GLN A 289 -5.69 -12.08 -14.98
CA GLN A 289 -5.10 -12.31 -13.66
C GLN A 289 -3.59 -12.47 -13.81
N VAL A 290 -2.82 -11.51 -13.36
CA VAL A 290 -1.35 -11.50 -13.45
C VAL A 290 -0.78 -12.29 -12.29
N ARG A 291 0.15 -13.22 -12.54
CA ARG A 291 0.87 -13.98 -11.52
C ARG A 291 2.36 -13.63 -11.55
N GLY A 292 2.88 -13.13 -10.43
CA GLY A 292 4.26 -12.67 -10.33
C GLY A 292 4.54 -11.42 -11.17
N THR A 293 5.82 -11.04 -11.25
CA THR A 293 6.25 -9.83 -11.95
C THR A 293 6.56 -10.13 -13.41
N LEU A 294 5.89 -9.43 -14.32
CA LEU A 294 6.09 -9.55 -15.77
C LEU A 294 7.00 -8.43 -16.27
N ASP A 295 8.11 -8.79 -16.90
CA ASP A 295 8.90 -7.84 -17.69
C ASP A 295 8.27 -7.66 -19.06
N MET A 296 7.88 -6.42 -19.38
CA MET A 296 7.20 -6.10 -20.62
C MET A 296 8.11 -5.51 -21.70
N ALA A 297 9.41 -5.37 -21.45
CA ALA A 297 10.36 -4.74 -22.37
C ALA A 297 10.15 -5.17 -23.84
N ASP A 298 10.14 -4.19 -24.73
CA ASP A 298 10.08 -4.33 -26.18
C ASP A 298 11.40 -3.80 -26.77
N GLY A 299 12.37 -4.71 -26.87
CA GLY A 299 13.76 -4.33 -27.13
C GLY A 299 14.30 -3.42 -26.02
N ALA A 300 14.73 -2.21 -26.39
CA ALA A 300 15.24 -1.23 -25.45
C ALA A 300 14.14 -0.37 -24.80
N LYS A 301 12.89 -0.45 -25.27
CA LYS A 301 11.78 0.41 -24.82
C LYS A 301 10.87 -0.34 -23.86
N PRO A 302 10.14 0.38 -22.98
CA PRO A 302 9.01 -0.20 -22.26
C PRO A 302 7.96 -0.77 -23.23
N GLY A 303 7.41 -1.93 -22.89
CA GLY A 303 6.32 -2.52 -23.67
C GLY A 303 4.97 -1.94 -23.30
N LEU A 304 4.09 -1.86 -24.29
CA LEU A 304 2.76 -1.30 -24.11
C LEU A 304 1.72 -2.38 -23.83
N VAL A 305 0.98 -2.23 -22.73
CA VAL A 305 -0.17 -3.09 -22.37
C VAL A 305 -1.45 -2.31 -22.64
N ARG A 306 -2.01 -2.46 -23.85
CA ARG A 306 -3.22 -1.74 -24.28
C ARG A 306 -4.47 -2.48 -23.87
N LEU A 307 -5.21 -1.96 -22.90
CA LEU A 307 -6.42 -2.60 -22.41
C LEU A 307 -7.64 -2.20 -23.26
N PRO A 308 -8.40 -3.17 -23.82
CA PRO A 308 -9.67 -2.89 -24.48
C PRO A 308 -10.76 -2.60 -23.44
N SER A 309 -11.91 -2.13 -23.91
CA SER A 309 -13.11 -1.96 -23.07
C SER A 309 -13.50 -3.26 -22.35
N HIS A 310 -14.26 -3.13 -21.26
CA HIS A 310 -14.78 -4.25 -20.46
C HIS A 310 -13.71 -5.23 -19.96
N THR A 311 -12.61 -4.66 -19.44
CA THR A 311 -11.45 -5.43 -18.98
C THR A 311 -11.24 -5.23 -17.48
N THR A 312 -11.06 -6.33 -16.74
CA THR A 312 -10.43 -6.30 -15.41
C THR A 312 -9.03 -6.86 -15.52
N LEU A 313 -8.00 -6.04 -15.28
CA LEU A 313 -6.63 -6.47 -15.08
C LEU A 313 -6.35 -6.49 -13.58
N ILE A 314 -6.01 -7.65 -13.02
CA ILE A 314 -5.83 -7.81 -11.57
C ILE A 314 -4.59 -8.64 -11.26
N GLY A 315 -3.79 -8.19 -10.29
CA GLY A 315 -2.69 -8.99 -9.77
C GLY A 315 -3.18 -10.08 -8.81
N LEU A 316 -2.64 -11.30 -8.93
CA LEU A 316 -2.85 -12.37 -7.98
C LEU A 316 -1.83 -12.30 -6.84
N GLY A 317 -2.32 -12.33 -5.62
CA GLY A 317 -1.48 -12.36 -4.44
C GLY A 317 -0.89 -11.00 -4.13
N GLU A 318 0.40 -10.95 -3.86
CA GLU A 318 1.06 -9.76 -3.31
C GLU A 318 2.28 -9.29 -4.12
N ASP A 319 2.61 -9.97 -5.21
CA ASP A 319 3.80 -9.72 -6.04
C ASP A 319 3.52 -9.72 -7.53
N ALA A 320 2.25 -9.85 -7.90
CA ALA A 320 1.81 -9.62 -9.25
C ALA A 320 2.04 -8.18 -9.67
N GLY A 321 2.58 -7.99 -10.86
CA GLY A 321 3.02 -6.67 -11.26
C GLY A 321 3.79 -6.62 -12.56
N PHE A 322 4.37 -5.45 -12.82
CA PHE A 322 5.04 -5.12 -14.06
C PHE A 322 6.34 -4.36 -13.82
N ILE A 323 7.34 -4.71 -14.63
CA ILE A 323 8.51 -3.86 -14.90
C ILE A 323 8.58 -3.58 -16.40
N ASN A 324 9.17 -2.44 -16.77
CA ASN A 324 9.30 -1.99 -18.17
C ASN A 324 7.96 -2.00 -18.94
N ALA A 325 6.86 -1.65 -18.27
CA ALA A 325 5.53 -1.64 -18.88
C ALA A 325 4.92 -0.25 -18.80
N SER A 326 4.20 0.14 -19.86
CA SER A 326 3.23 1.23 -19.82
C SER A 326 1.85 0.67 -20.10
N ILE A 327 0.95 0.76 -19.12
CA ILE A 327 -0.43 0.28 -19.24
C ILE A 327 -1.27 1.41 -19.84
N VAL A 328 -1.94 1.14 -20.95
CA VAL A 328 -2.63 2.16 -21.73
C VAL A 328 -4.12 1.86 -21.83
N VAL A 329 -4.92 2.77 -21.31
CA VAL A 329 -6.39 2.81 -21.38
C VAL A 329 -6.76 3.98 -22.28
N ALA A 330 -6.91 3.72 -23.57
CA ALA A 330 -7.06 4.76 -24.59
C ALA A 330 -8.33 4.58 -25.42
N ASN A 331 -9.22 5.57 -25.43
CA ASN A 331 -10.48 5.58 -26.17
C ASN A 331 -11.38 4.36 -25.88
N VAL A 332 -11.44 3.94 -24.62
CA VAL A 332 -12.18 2.75 -24.16
C VAL A 332 -13.02 3.08 -22.93
N SER A 333 -13.84 2.12 -22.50
CA SER A 333 -14.60 2.26 -21.25
C SER A 333 -14.70 0.96 -20.47
N GLN A 334 -15.13 1.06 -19.21
CA GLN A 334 -15.33 -0.11 -18.34
C GLN A 334 -14.02 -0.87 -18.13
N VAL A 335 -13.03 -0.19 -17.53
CA VAL A 335 -11.71 -0.78 -17.25
C VAL A 335 -11.44 -0.74 -15.75
N ILE A 336 -11.01 -1.88 -15.20
CA ILE A 336 -10.59 -2.01 -13.81
C ILE A 336 -9.13 -2.49 -13.80
N ILE A 337 -8.26 -1.81 -13.05
CA ILE A 337 -6.84 -2.17 -12.87
C ILE A 337 -6.55 -2.26 -11.38
N ARG A 338 -6.22 -3.45 -10.87
CA ARG A 338 -6.12 -3.68 -9.42
C ARG A 338 -4.95 -4.55 -8.97
N ASN A 339 -4.48 -4.30 -7.75
CA ASN A 339 -3.55 -5.18 -7.04
C ASN A 339 -2.22 -5.46 -7.77
N LEU A 340 -1.71 -4.49 -8.53
CA LEU A 340 -0.45 -4.62 -9.27
C LEU A 340 0.66 -3.79 -8.62
N SER A 341 1.84 -4.39 -8.51
CA SER A 341 3.09 -3.65 -8.26
C SER A 341 3.70 -3.20 -9.59
N ILE A 342 3.82 -1.89 -9.80
CA ILE A 342 4.25 -1.28 -11.06
C ILE A 342 5.55 -0.53 -10.79
N SER A 343 6.64 -0.96 -11.43
CA SER A 343 7.82 -0.13 -11.58
C SER A 343 7.57 0.82 -12.74
N ASN A 344 7.55 2.13 -12.48
CA ASN A 344 7.29 3.13 -13.49
C ASN A 344 8.29 2.96 -14.64
N PRO A 345 7.81 2.97 -15.90
CA PRO A 345 8.66 2.72 -17.03
C PRO A 345 9.64 3.88 -17.25
N CYS A 346 10.90 3.53 -17.47
CA CYS A 346 11.94 4.50 -17.80
C CYS A 346 12.15 4.53 -19.32
N ASP A 347 11.95 5.70 -19.94
CA ASP A 347 12.20 5.95 -21.35
C ASP A 347 13.71 5.88 -21.65
N PRO A 348 14.17 5.01 -22.57
CA PRO A 348 15.57 4.98 -22.96
C PRO A 348 16.01 6.23 -23.75
N ASP A 349 15.08 7.02 -24.30
CA ASP A 349 15.37 8.15 -25.17
C ASP A 349 14.56 9.43 -24.82
N PRO A 350 14.76 10.00 -23.60
CA PRO A 350 14.11 11.26 -23.22
C PRO A 350 14.49 12.41 -24.15
N LYS A 351 13.57 13.35 -24.36
CA LYS A 351 13.73 14.47 -25.29
C LYS A 351 13.98 15.78 -24.54
N TRP A 352 15.08 16.45 -24.89
CA TRP A 352 15.39 17.78 -24.42
C TRP A 352 14.48 18.83 -25.08
N ASP A 353 13.81 19.63 -24.27
CA ASP A 353 13.10 20.83 -24.70
C ASP A 353 13.68 22.07 -23.98
N PRO A 354 14.40 22.95 -24.68
CA PRO A 354 14.95 24.16 -24.08
C PRO A 354 13.88 25.21 -23.72
N GLN A 355 12.63 25.05 -24.16
CA GLN A 355 11.53 25.97 -23.89
C GLN A 355 10.64 25.50 -22.72
N ASP A 356 10.87 24.29 -22.23
CA ASP A 356 10.15 23.74 -21.08
C ASP A 356 10.73 24.29 -19.77
N GLY A 357 10.12 25.36 -19.27
CA GLY A 357 10.57 26.06 -18.07
C GLY A 357 11.73 27.03 -18.32
N PRO A 358 12.21 27.73 -17.28
CA PRO A 358 13.24 28.76 -17.41
C PRO A 358 14.63 28.21 -17.74
N HIS A 359 14.86 26.90 -17.56
CA HIS A 359 16.15 26.25 -17.76
C HIS A 359 16.12 25.15 -18.84
N GLY A 360 14.96 24.92 -19.47
CA GLY A 360 14.70 23.72 -20.28
C GLY A 360 14.52 22.47 -19.42
N ASN A 361 13.98 21.39 -20.00
CA ASN A 361 13.77 20.11 -19.32
C ASN A 361 13.90 18.91 -20.27
N TRP A 362 14.15 17.74 -19.70
CA TRP A 362 14.06 16.46 -20.40
C TRP A 362 12.68 15.83 -20.17
N ASN A 363 12.04 15.38 -21.25
CA ASN A 363 10.68 14.83 -21.23
C ASN A 363 10.67 13.38 -21.74
N SER A 364 9.95 12.52 -21.05
CA SER A 364 9.78 11.09 -21.35
C SER A 364 8.34 10.79 -21.72
N ASN A 365 8.08 9.61 -22.32
CA ASN A 365 6.78 9.33 -22.96
C ASN A 365 5.95 8.22 -22.31
N TYR A 366 6.44 7.58 -21.25
CA TYR A 366 5.80 6.40 -20.69
C TYR A 366 5.37 6.65 -19.27
N ASP A 367 4.07 6.42 -19.03
CA ASP A 367 3.51 6.39 -17.69
C ASP A 367 3.38 4.95 -17.20
N GLY A 368 3.32 4.76 -15.88
CA GLY A 368 2.90 3.49 -15.31
C GLY A 368 1.51 3.08 -15.82
N ILE A 369 0.56 4.00 -15.74
CA ILE A 369 -0.76 3.90 -16.38
C ILE A 369 -1.12 5.23 -17.06
N SER A 370 -1.58 5.17 -18.31
CA SER A 370 -2.17 6.32 -19.00
C SER A 370 -3.66 6.07 -19.28
N VAL A 371 -4.52 6.98 -18.85
CA VAL A 371 -5.96 7.03 -19.17
C VAL A 371 -6.21 8.22 -20.09
N THR A 372 -6.64 7.94 -21.31
CA THR A 372 -6.76 8.94 -22.37
C THR A 372 -8.06 8.71 -23.16
N GLY A 373 -8.89 9.75 -23.32
CA GLY A 373 -10.16 9.63 -24.04
C GLY A 373 -11.09 8.54 -23.52
N SER A 374 -10.95 8.13 -22.26
CA SER A 374 -11.59 6.93 -21.72
C SER A 374 -12.50 7.25 -20.55
N HIS A 375 -13.52 6.42 -20.33
CA HIS A 375 -14.46 6.66 -19.23
C HIS A 375 -14.86 5.44 -18.43
N HIS A 376 -15.30 5.64 -17.19
CA HIS A 376 -15.65 4.56 -16.27
C HIS A 376 -14.45 3.63 -16.05
N VAL A 377 -13.45 4.18 -15.34
CA VAL A 377 -12.17 3.54 -15.06
C VAL A 377 -11.92 3.51 -13.56
N TRP A 378 -11.53 2.34 -13.03
CA TRP A 378 -11.22 2.18 -11.62
C TRP A 378 -9.81 1.61 -11.43
N ILE A 379 -8.98 2.38 -10.74
CA ILE A 379 -7.57 2.06 -10.48
C ILE A 379 -7.43 1.92 -8.97
N ASP A 380 -7.25 0.69 -8.49
CA ASP A 380 -7.40 0.40 -7.06
C ASP A 380 -6.39 -0.59 -6.49
N HIS A 381 -5.86 -0.30 -5.29
CA HIS A 381 -4.87 -1.16 -4.62
C HIS A 381 -3.62 -1.46 -5.47
N ASN A 382 -3.17 -0.54 -6.33
CA ASN A 382 -1.91 -0.69 -7.05
C ASN A 382 -0.78 0.01 -6.29
N SER A 383 0.45 -0.47 -6.46
CA SER A 383 1.66 0.19 -5.99
C SER A 383 2.47 0.70 -7.18
N PHE A 384 2.93 1.94 -7.16
CA PHE A 384 3.74 2.57 -8.19
C PHE A 384 5.06 3.04 -7.58
N THR A 385 6.18 2.81 -8.27
CA THR A 385 7.46 3.36 -7.85
C THR A 385 8.49 3.41 -8.98
N ASP A 386 9.43 4.36 -8.93
CA ASP A 386 10.59 4.35 -9.82
C ASP A 386 11.62 3.29 -9.40
N ALA A 387 11.58 2.83 -8.14
CA ALA A 387 12.51 1.81 -7.67
C ALA A 387 12.40 0.52 -8.50
N PRO A 388 13.54 -0.16 -8.78
CA PRO A 388 14.89 0.14 -8.28
C PRO A 388 15.64 1.23 -9.06
N ARG A 389 15.09 1.74 -10.17
CA ARG A 389 15.72 2.74 -11.01
C ARG A 389 15.20 4.14 -10.68
N THR A 390 15.69 4.76 -9.62
CA THR A 390 15.21 6.09 -9.21
C THR A 390 15.81 7.21 -10.06
N ASP A 391 15.15 8.37 -10.07
CA ASP A 391 15.58 9.57 -10.78
C ASP A 391 16.97 10.04 -10.34
N GLY A 392 17.34 9.83 -9.06
CA GLY A 392 18.68 10.14 -8.54
C GLY A 392 19.82 9.38 -9.23
N GLN A 393 19.52 8.32 -9.97
CA GLN A 393 20.50 7.53 -10.73
C GLN A 393 20.66 8.02 -12.18
N SER A 394 19.80 8.93 -12.66
CA SER A 394 19.88 9.50 -14.00
C SER A 394 21.03 10.52 -14.10
N PRO A 395 21.74 10.58 -15.24
CA PRO A 395 22.77 11.58 -15.44
C PRO A 395 22.17 12.98 -15.54
N LYS A 396 22.99 14.00 -15.30
CA LYS A 396 22.64 15.38 -15.62
C LYS A 396 23.22 15.76 -16.98
N GLU A 397 22.38 16.21 -17.89
CA GLU A 397 22.73 16.73 -19.20
C GLU A 397 22.03 18.08 -19.39
N ASN A 398 22.71 19.04 -20.00
CA ASN A 398 22.21 20.41 -20.16
C ASN A 398 21.88 21.13 -18.83
N GLY A 399 22.53 20.71 -17.73
CA GLY A 399 22.30 21.26 -16.38
C GLY A 399 21.08 20.70 -15.67
N MET A 400 20.27 19.89 -16.35
CA MET A 400 19.05 19.29 -15.84
C MET A 400 19.22 17.77 -15.70
N LEU A 401 18.41 17.15 -14.83
CA LEU A 401 18.35 15.70 -14.78
C LEU A 401 17.79 15.18 -16.10
N LYS A 402 18.45 14.19 -16.71
CA LYS A 402 17.93 13.50 -17.89
C LYS A 402 16.85 12.52 -17.46
N GLN A 403 15.69 13.09 -17.13
CA GLN A 403 14.59 12.36 -16.52
C GLN A 403 14.00 11.35 -17.48
N CYS A 404 14.04 10.08 -17.10
CA CYS A 404 13.51 9.00 -17.93
C CYS A 404 12.09 8.58 -17.57
N HIS A 405 11.58 8.97 -16.40
CA HIS A 405 10.19 8.73 -16.02
C HIS A 405 9.31 9.90 -16.45
N ASP A 406 8.05 9.61 -16.77
CA ASP A 406 7.02 10.65 -16.91
C ASP A 406 6.00 10.58 -15.77
N GLY A 407 4.76 10.16 -16.02
CA GLY A 407 3.73 10.00 -14.99
C GLY A 407 3.74 8.63 -14.31
N ALA A 408 3.32 8.56 -13.05
CA ALA A 408 2.93 7.28 -12.47
C ALA A 408 1.54 6.86 -12.98
N LEU A 409 0.61 7.82 -13.01
CA LEU A 409 -0.75 7.66 -13.51
C LEU A 409 -1.26 8.97 -14.10
N ASP A 410 -1.46 9.06 -15.41
CA ASP A 410 -2.00 10.26 -16.06
C ASP A 410 -3.42 10.05 -16.60
N ILE A 411 -4.26 11.10 -16.49
CA ILE A 411 -5.68 11.11 -16.89
C ILE A 411 -5.94 12.34 -17.76
N THR A 412 -6.08 12.15 -19.07
CA THR A 412 -6.05 13.25 -20.04
C THR A 412 -7.09 13.08 -21.15
N SER A 413 -7.14 14.06 -22.05
CA SER A 413 -7.91 13.99 -23.31
C SER A 413 -9.38 13.69 -23.09
N ALA A 414 -10.07 14.52 -22.28
CA ALA A 414 -11.48 14.38 -21.96
C ALA A 414 -11.88 13.03 -21.32
N SER A 415 -10.93 12.32 -20.70
CA SER A 415 -11.25 11.16 -19.86
C SER A 415 -12.22 11.53 -18.75
N ASP A 416 -13.04 10.58 -18.29
CA ASP A 416 -14.16 10.92 -17.43
C ASP A 416 -14.61 9.76 -16.53
N PHE A 417 -15.26 10.05 -15.40
CA PHE A 417 -15.71 9.03 -14.44
C PHE A 417 -14.59 8.06 -14.02
N VAL A 418 -13.52 8.62 -13.44
CA VAL A 418 -12.37 7.86 -12.97
C VAL A 418 -12.30 7.86 -11.44
N THR A 419 -12.02 6.72 -10.83
CA THR A 419 -11.73 6.62 -9.40
C THR A 419 -10.36 5.97 -9.21
N VAL A 420 -9.51 6.64 -8.44
CA VAL A 420 -8.17 6.21 -8.03
C VAL A 420 -8.23 5.99 -6.52
N SER A 421 -8.30 4.74 -6.07
CA SER A 421 -8.52 4.42 -4.65
C SER A 421 -7.49 3.46 -4.06
N TYR A 422 -7.08 3.68 -2.81
CA TYR A 422 -6.17 2.78 -2.10
C TYR A 422 -4.87 2.45 -2.86
N ASN A 423 -4.38 3.31 -3.74
CA ASN A 423 -3.10 3.08 -4.41
C ASN A 423 -1.96 3.63 -3.54
N HIS A 424 -0.77 3.04 -3.66
CA HIS A 424 0.45 3.53 -3.06
C HIS A 424 1.40 4.03 -4.15
N PHE A 425 1.66 5.32 -4.17
CA PHE A 425 2.62 5.97 -5.06
C PHE A 425 3.87 6.33 -4.27
N ALA A 426 5.03 5.80 -4.64
CA ALA A 426 6.25 5.98 -3.87
C ALA A 426 7.46 6.35 -4.73
N LEU A 427 8.30 7.28 -4.27
CA LEU A 427 9.57 7.64 -4.90
C LEU A 427 9.41 7.99 -6.39
N HIS A 428 8.73 9.10 -6.65
CA HIS A 428 8.44 9.53 -8.02
C HIS A 428 8.22 11.04 -8.11
N GLU A 429 8.60 11.67 -9.23
CA GLU A 429 8.55 13.12 -9.35
C GLU A 429 7.16 13.63 -9.78
N LYS A 430 6.66 13.23 -10.95
CA LYS A 430 5.50 13.81 -11.63
C LYS A 430 4.30 12.86 -11.55
N ASN A 431 3.69 12.69 -10.39
CA ASN A 431 2.80 11.55 -10.15
C ASN A 431 1.56 11.41 -11.06
N THR A 432 0.65 12.37 -11.02
CA THR A 432 -0.64 12.29 -11.72
C THR A 432 -1.07 13.63 -12.29
N LEU A 433 -1.10 13.70 -13.62
CA LEU A 433 -1.68 14.78 -14.37
C LEU A 433 -3.16 14.50 -14.66
N VAL A 434 -4.05 15.43 -14.29
CA VAL A 434 -5.46 15.45 -14.69
C VAL A 434 -5.65 16.64 -15.65
N GLY A 435 -5.73 16.35 -16.94
CA GLY A 435 -5.77 17.33 -18.02
C GLY A 435 -4.38 17.80 -18.46
N ALA A 436 -4.01 17.50 -19.71
CA ALA A 436 -2.64 17.58 -20.20
C ALA A 436 -2.14 19.02 -20.44
N SER A 437 -3.03 19.93 -20.85
CA SER A 437 -2.63 21.27 -21.33
C SER A 437 -3.66 22.33 -21.01
N ASP A 438 -3.20 23.57 -20.76
CA ASP A 438 -4.05 24.75 -20.64
C ASP A 438 -4.81 25.04 -21.96
N ARG A 439 -4.31 24.51 -23.09
CA ARG A 439 -4.92 24.67 -24.42
C ARG A 439 -5.90 23.56 -24.79
N ALA A 440 -6.01 22.51 -23.98
CA ALA A 440 -6.92 21.39 -24.23
C ALA A 440 -8.34 21.73 -23.77
N THR A 441 -9.00 22.71 -24.42
CA THR A 441 -10.33 23.18 -24.01
C THR A 441 -11.42 22.12 -24.16
N SER A 442 -11.17 21.05 -24.91
CA SER A 442 -12.06 19.87 -24.95
C SER A 442 -12.14 19.12 -23.62
N ASP A 443 -11.25 19.39 -22.66
CA ASP A 443 -11.32 18.83 -21.31
C ASP A 443 -12.42 19.50 -20.46
N GLU A 444 -12.97 20.65 -20.88
CA GLU A 444 -14.04 21.32 -20.16
C GLU A 444 -15.33 20.49 -20.15
N GLY A 445 -15.89 20.26 -18.96
CA GLY A 445 -17.06 19.39 -18.76
C GLY A 445 -16.72 17.91 -18.55
N HIS A 446 -15.45 17.53 -18.67
CA HIS A 446 -14.93 16.18 -18.44
C HIS A 446 -13.99 16.15 -17.22
N LEU A 447 -13.09 15.16 -17.16
CA LEU A 447 -12.09 14.97 -16.11
C LEU A 447 -12.71 14.92 -14.70
N ARG A 448 -13.85 14.23 -14.57
CA ARG A 448 -14.44 13.90 -13.27
C ARG A 448 -13.67 12.74 -12.65
N VAL A 449 -12.82 13.06 -11.68
CA VAL A 449 -11.87 12.11 -11.08
C VAL A 449 -11.96 12.13 -9.56
N SER A 450 -11.99 10.96 -8.92
CA SER A 450 -11.95 10.84 -7.45
C SER A 450 -10.65 10.20 -7.01
N PHE A 451 -10.01 10.75 -5.98
CA PHE A 451 -8.86 10.17 -5.31
C PHE A 451 -9.22 9.87 -3.86
N SER A 452 -9.23 8.60 -3.47
CA SER A 452 -9.58 8.24 -2.09
C SER A 452 -8.62 7.23 -1.47
N ASN A 453 -8.25 7.46 -0.20
CA ASN A 453 -7.43 6.52 0.56
C ASN A 453 -6.07 6.17 -0.08
N ASN A 454 -5.54 7.01 -0.98
CA ASN A 454 -4.23 6.77 -1.61
C ASN A 454 -3.11 7.19 -0.66
N PHE A 455 -1.98 6.49 -0.75
CA PHE A 455 -0.74 6.83 -0.07
C PHE A 455 0.25 7.42 -1.06
N PHE A 456 0.71 8.65 -0.82
CA PHE A 456 1.77 9.30 -1.58
C PHE A 456 3.03 9.40 -0.70
N ASP A 457 4.03 8.54 -0.92
CA ASP A 457 5.24 8.41 -0.10
C ASP A 457 6.49 8.91 -0.84
N ASN A 458 6.96 10.10 -0.50
CA ASN A 458 8.06 10.82 -1.17
C ASN A 458 7.76 11.04 -2.65
N VAL A 459 6.59 11.61 -2.93
CA VAL A 459 6.20 12.13 -4.24
C VAL A 459 6.54 13.62 -4.29
N THR A 460 7.26 14.06 -5.32
CA THR A 460 7.67 15.47 -5.47
C THR A 460 6.48 16.37 -5.75
N ALA A 461 5.65 16.00 -6.73
CA ALA A 461 4.60 16.85 -7.25
C ALA A 461 3.45 16.05 -7.91
N ARG A 462 2.37 16.78 -8.24
CA ARG A 462 1.23 16.29 -9.04
C ARG A 462 0.49 15.12 -8.37
N ALA A 463 0.04 15.28 -7.13
CA ALA A 463 -0.74 14.29 -6.40
C ALA A 463 -2.19 14.76 -6.11
N PRO A 464 -3.02 15.08 -7.12
CA PRO A 464 -2.78 15.25 -8.56
C PRO A 464 -2.49 16.72 -8.95
N ARG A 465 -2.13 16.97 -10.21
CA ARG A 465 -2.18 18.31 -10.82
C ARG A 465 -3.38 18.40 -11.78
N VAL A 466 -4.30 19.32 -11.51
CA VAL A 466 -5.62 19.38 -12.16
C VAL A 466 -5.78 20.59 -13.07
N ARG A 467 -6.40 20.38 -14.22
CA ARG A 467 -6.99 21.40 -15.09
C ARG A 467 -8.44 21.04 -15.41
N PHE A 468 -9.31 22.04 -15.53
CA PHE A 468 -10.74 21.98 -15.92
C PHE A 468 -11.69 21.13 -15.06
N GLY A 469 -11.26 19.92 -14.68
CA GLY A 469 -12.07 18.85 -14.13
C GLY A 469 -12.62 19.10 -12.74
N GLN A 470 -13.71 18.38 -12.45
CA GLN A 470 -14.31 18.27 -11.12
C GLN A 470 -13.64 17.12 -10.36
N VAL A 471 -12.67 17.44 -9.51
CA VAL A 471 -11.85 16.44 -8.83
C VAL A 471 -12.19 16.40 -7.34
N HIS A 472 -12.53 15.22 -6.83
CA HIS A 472 -12.77 14.99 -5.41
C HIS A 472 -11.59 14.24 -4.79
N LEU A 473 -11.02 14.75 -3.71
CA LEU A 473 -10.00 14.07 -2.93
C LEU A 473 -10.49 13.85 -1.51
N PHE A 474 -10.42 12.62 -0.99
CA PHE A 474 -10.71 12.40 0.41
C PHE A 474 -9.89 11.28 1.05
N ASN A 475 -9.58 11.41 2.34
CA ASN A 475 -8.83 10.42 3.13
C ASN A 475 -7.47 10.02 2.52
N ASN A 476 -6.82 10.86 1.70
CA ASN A 476 -5.51 10.54 1.16
C ASN A 476 -4.42 10.91 2.18
N PHE A 477 -3.35 10.13 2.22
CA PHE A 477 -2.19 10.40 3.07
C PHE A 477 -0.98 10.73 2.20
N HIS A 478 -0.33 11.85 2.50
CA HIS A 478 0.91 12.27 1.86
C HIS A 478 2.01 12.29 2.91
N LYS A 479 3.15 11.69 2.60
CA LYS A 479 4.32 11.68 3.44
C LYS A 479 5.54 12.06 2.62
N GLY A 480 6.40 12.92 3.14
CA GLY A 480 7.60 13.35 2.42
C GLY A 480 8.44 14.36 3.17
N SER A 481 9.46 14.88 2.50
CA SER A 481 10.28 15.98 3.00
C SER A 481 10.64 16.92 1.87
N ARG A 482 10.60 18.22 2.13
CA ARG A 482 11.09 19.26 1.21
C ARG A 482 12.61 19.22 1.03
N LYS A 483 13.31 18.40 1.82
CA LYS A 483 14.77 18.18 1.76
C LYS A 483 15.13 16.74 1.38
N HIS A 484 14.18 15.94 0.91
CA HIS A 484 14.48 14.60 0.44
C HIS A 484 15.51 14.67 -0.71
N ALA A 485 16.52 13.81 -0.70
CA ALA A 485 17.69 13.95 -1.57
C ALA A 485 17.38 13.78 -3.06
N GLU A 486 16.41 12.92 -3.39
CA GLU A 486 16.02 12.61 -4.77
C GLU A 486 14.65 13.23 -5.10
N TYR A 487 13.60 12.81 -4.38
CA TYR A 487 12.23 13.29 -4.53
C TYR A 487 11.82 14.32 -3.48
N ALA A 488 12.48 15.49 -3.48
CA ALA A 488 12.12 16.59 -2.59
C ALA A 488 10.67 17.03 -2.85
N HIS A 489 9.83 17.08 -1.81
CA HIS A 489 8.45 17.53 -1.95
C HIS A 489 8.39 19.01 -2.36
N GLU A 490 7.69 19.30 -3.46
CA GLU A 490 7.39 20.66 -3.89
C GLU A 490 5.97 21.09 -3.50
N TYR A 491 4.98 20.31 -3.92
CA TYR A 491 3.55 20.50 -3.64
C TYR A 491 2.80 19.17 -3.80
N SER A 492 1.63 19.04 -3.17
CA SER A 492 0.77 17.87 -3.33
C SER A 492 -0.24 18.09 -4.46
N VAL A 493 -1.21 18.99 -4.29
CA VAL A 493 -2.29 19.18 -5.26
C VAL A 493 -2.06 20.45 -6.09
N GLY A 494 -2.05 20.30 -7.41
CA GLY A 494 -1.91 21.39 -8.35
C GLY A 494 -3.28 21.95 -8.77
N ILE A 495 -3.62 23.17 -8.37
CA ILE A 495 -4.83 23.90 -8.78
C ILE A 495 -4.48 24.78 -9.98
N ALA A 496 -4.38 24.16 -11.17
CA ALA A 496 -4.04 24.88 -12.40
C ALA A 496 -5.31 25.40 -13.11
N LYS A 497 -5.22 25.68 -14.41
CA LYS A 497 -6.26 26.35 -15.20
C LYS A 497 -7.65 25.72 -15.01
N GLN A 498 -8.60 26.52 -14.51
CA GLN A 498 -10.02 26.16 -14.37
C GLN A 498 -10.28 24.86 -13.59
N ALA A 499 -9.34 24.41 -12.76
CA ALA A 499 -9.55 23.26 -11.88
C ALA A 499 -10.74 23.53 -10.93
N ARG A 500 -11.53 22.49 -10.62
CA ARG A 500 -12.66 22.56 -9.68
C ARG A 500 -12.52 21.44 -8.67
N VAL A 501 -11.80 21.70 -7.59
CA VAL A 501 -11.34 20.64 -6.67
C VAL A 501 -12.07 20.69 -5.33
N ILE A 502 -12.57 19.57 -4.84
CA ILE A 502 -13.08 19.43 -3.47
C ILE A 502 -12.12 18.49 -2.72
N ILE A 503 -11.68 18.89 -1.53
CA ILE A 503 -10.78 18.10 -0.67
C ILE A 503 -11.43 17.91 0.70
N ASP A 504 -11.57 16.67 1.15
CA ASP A 504 -12.16 16.30 2.43
C ASP A 504 -11.22 15.38 3.23
N ALA A 505 -10.73 15.86 4.38
CA ALA A 505 -9.95 15.07 5.34
C ALA A 505 -8.73 14.34 4.77
N ASN A 506 -7.86 15.04 4.03
CA ASN A 506 -6.54 14.51 3.70
C ASN A 506 -5.53 14.76 4.84
N ALA A 507 -4.50 13.93 4.94
CA ALA A 507 -3.41 14.11 5.89
C ALA A 507 -2.07 14.31 5.16
N TYR A 508 -1.30 15.30 5.59
CA TYR A 508 -0.03 15.69 5.00
C TYR A 508 1.07 15.68 6.08
N ASP A 509 1.92 14.67 6.09
CA ASP A 509 3.13 14.58 6.91
C ASP A 509 4.35 14.94 6.06
N ILE A 510 4.51 16.24 5.81
CA ILE A 510 5.58 16.77 4.96
C ILE A 510 6.58 17.55 5.82
N ASP A 511 7.75 16.96 6.04
CA ASP A 511 8.83 17.61 6.76
C ASP A 511 9.29 18.89 6.02
N GLY A 512 9.40 19.98 6.78
CA GLY A 512 9.71 21.32 6.28
C GLY A 512 8.55 22.10 5.65
N ALA A 513 7.33 21.53 5.55
CA ALA A 513 6.15 22.28 5.12
C ALA A 513 5.47 22.97 6.31
N HIS A 514 4.98 24.19 6.08
CA HIS A 514 4.50 25.07 7.14
C HIS A 514 3.07 25.60 6.92
N GLY A 515 2.54 25.56 5.69
CA GLY A 515 1.18 26.02 5.42
C GLY A 515 0.62 25.54 4.10
N CYS A 516 -0.59 26.02 3.78
CA CYS A 516 -1.33 25.52 2.61
C CYS A 516 -0.59 25.74 1.28
N ALA A 517 0.19 26.82 1.13
CA ALA A 517 0.97 27.07 -0.07
C ALA A 517 2.07 26.01 -0.35
N ASP A 518 2.51 25.25 0.67
CA ASP A 518 3.43 24.14 0.49
C ASP A 518 2.72 22.88 -0.01
N VAL A 519 1.40 22.77 0.15
CA VAL A 519 0.60 21.58 -0.17
C VAL A 519 -0.25 21.78 -1.43
N LEU A 520 -0.91 22.93 -1.54
CA LEU A 520 -1.70 23.34 -2.68
C LEU A 520 -0.97 24.45 -3.43
N ARG A 521 -0.81 24.29 -4.75
CA ARG A 521 -0.07 25.24 -5.58
C ARG A 521 -0.78 25.45 -6.91
N ASN A 522 -0.68 26.65 -7.48
CA ASN A 522 -0.86 26.82 -8.92
C ASN A 522 0.51 26.65 -9.59
N PRO A 523 0.82 25.49 -10.19
CA PRO A 523 2.07 25.28 -10.91
C PRO A 523 2.07 25.89 -12.32
N GLY A 524 0.94 26.43 -12.79
CA GLY A 524 0.79 27.01 -14.13
C GLY A 524 1.02 28.52 -14.18
N LYS A 525 0.99 29.08 -15.39
CA LYS A 525 1.03 30.54 -15.63
C LYS A 525 -0.35 31.17 -15.77
N SER A 526 -1.37 30.36 -16.10
CA SER A 526 -2.76 30.81 -16.18
C SER A 526 -3.34 31.04 -14.79
N GLU A 527 -4.39 31.86 -14.73
CA GLU A 527 -5.21 32.00 -13.53
C GLU A 527 -5.62 30.62 -12.98
N PRO A 528 -5.48 30.40 -11.67
CA PRO A 528 -5.83 29.12 -11.07
C PRO A 528 -7.34 28.89 -11.12
N GLY A 529 -7.72 27.63 -10.97
CA GLY A 529 -9.08 27.24 -10.64
C GLY A 529 -9.45 27.52 -9.17
N ALA A 530 -10.47 26.81 -8.71
CA ALA A 530 -11.01 26.90 -7.37
C ALA A 530 -10.79 25.59 -6.61
N VAL A 531 -10.66 25.69 -5.28
CA VAL A 531 -10.62 24.54 -4.37
C VAL A 531 -11.45 24.81 -3.13
N LEU A 532 -12.29 23.84 -2.76
CA LEU A 532 -12.99 23.80 -1.48
C LEU A 532 -12.27 22.78 -0.59
N GLU A 533 -11.55 23.26 0.42
CA GLU A 533 -10.79 22.41 1.35
C GLU A 533 -11.54 22.29 2.68
N ARG A 534 -11.70 21.06 3.19
CA ARG A 534 -12.40 20.76 4.44
C ARG A 534 -11.68 19.70 5.25
N GLY A 535 -11.16 20.10 6.41
CA GLY A 535 -10.78 19.18 7.47
C GLY A 535 -9.47 18.42 7.26
N SER A 536 -8.64 18.82 6.29
CA SER A 536 -7.30 18.25 6.14
C SER A 536 -6.35 18.70 7.25
N GLN A 537 -5.26 17.95 7.44
CA GLN A 537 -4.20 18.29 8.38
C GLN A 537 -2.83 18.33 7.70
N LEU A 538 -2.00 19.29 8.09
CA LEU A 538 -0.57 19.36 7.79
C LEU A 538 0.24 19.21 9.08
N ASN A 539 1.07 18.17 9.16
CA ASN A 539 1.96 17.87 10.27
C ASN A 539 1.22 17.87 11.62
N GLY A 540 0.04 17.22 11.65
CA GLY A 540 -0.84 17.09 12.82
C GLY A 540 -1.64 18.35 13.19
N LYS A 541 -1.61 19.41 12.37
CA LYS A 541 -2.40 20.64 12.57
C LYS A 541 -3.43 20.80 11.46
N ALA A 542 -4.58 21.41 11.76
CA ALA A 542 -5.57 21.74 10.72
C ALA A 542 -4.93 22.58 9.61
N LEU A 543 -5.19 22.20 8.37
CA LEU A 543 -4.82 22.99 7.20
C LEU A 543 -5.74 24.21 7.14
N ALA A 544 -5.17 25.40 6.93
CA ALA A 544 -5.92 26.65 6.89
C ALA A 544 -5.29 27.62 5.87
N ASP A 545 -6.01 28.71 5.61
CA ASP A 545 -5.56 29.85 4.81
C ASP A 545 -5.09 29.48 3.38
N CYS A 546 -5.81 28.56 2.74
CA CYS A 546 -5.59 28.22 1.35
C CYS A 546 -6.04 29.37 0.43
N ALA A 547 -5.06 30.09 -0.14
CA ALA A 547 -5.28 31.28 -0.97
C ALA A 547 -5.78 30.95 -2.39
N PHE A 548 -6.96 30.32 -2.48
CA PHE A 548 -7.65 29.99 -3.72
C PHE A 548 -9.15 30.33 -3.60
N PRO A 549 -9.83 30.63 -4.72
CA PRO A 549 -11.28 30.73 -4.74
C PRO A 549 -11.94 29.46 -4.18
N GLN A 550 -12.93 29.63 -3.29
CA GLN A 550 -13.62 28.52 -2.61
C GLN A 550 -14.90 28.09 -3.33
N ASP A 551 -15.44 28.93 -4.21
CA ASP A 551 -16.59 28.57 -5.05
C ASP A 551 -16.11 27.69 -6.22
N VAL A 552 -16.24 26.38 -6.04
CA VAL A 552 -15.87 25.39 -7.03
C VAL A 552 -16.96 25.18 -8.09
N GLY A 553 -18.18 25.69 -7.86
CA GLY A 553 -19.31 25.57 -8.80
C GLY A 553 -19.91 24.15 -8.91
N TRP A 554 -19.67 23.26 -7.95
CA TRP A 554 -20.27 21.93 -7.88
C TRP A 554 -20.26 21.37 -6.45
N SER A 555 -20.99 20.28 -6.24
CA SER A 555 -20.99 19.49 -5.01
C SER A 555 -20.80 18.01 -5.35
N VAL A 556 -20.18 17.26 -4.44
CA VAL A 556 -20.00 15.81 -4.59
C VAL A 556 -21.37 15.14 -4.76
N PRO A 557 -21.63 14.41 -5.87
CA PRO A 557 -22.97 13.89 -6.17
C PRO A 557 -23.26 12.53 -5.53
N TYR A 558 -22.25 11.89 -4.94
CA TYR A 558 -22.34 10.57 -4.30
C TYR A 558 -22.07 10.65 -2.79
N VAL A 559 -22.49 9.60 -2.08
CA VAL A 559 -22.23 9.44 -0.64
C VAL A 559 -20.80 8.99 -0.43
N PHE A 560 -20.10 9.64 0.48
CA PHE A 560 -18.75 9.26 0.91
C PHE A 560 -18.59 9.48 2.42
N THR A 561 -17.52 8.93 2.99
CA THR A 561 -17.19 9.12 4.41
C THR A 561 -15.80 9.74 4.54
N ALA A 562 -15.75 11.00 4.98
CA ALA A 562 -14.52 11.60 5.45
C ALA A 562 -14.16 10.99 6.82
N LEU A 563 -12.97 10.41 6.93
CA LEU A 563 -12.47 9.88 8.19
C LEU A 563 -12.10 11.05 9.12
N PRO A 564 -12.13 10.85 10.44
CA PRO A 564 -11.43 11.74 11.35
C PRO A 564 -9.96 11.84 10.90
N ALA A 565 -9.40 13.05 10.88
CA ALA A 565 -8.07 13.27 10.31
C ALA A 565 -6.96 12.41 10.98
N ALA A 566 -7.08 12.13 12.28
CA ALA A 566 -6.16 11.26 13.01
C ALA A 566 -6.19 9.78 12.53
N ASP A 567 -7.30 9.35 11.92
CA ASP A 567 -7.50 7.98 11.44
C ASP A 567 -7.06 7.80 9.98
N VAL A 568 -6.85 8.90 9.23
CA VAL A 568 -6.48 8.86 7.81
C VAL A 568 -5.14 8.15 7.61
N GLN A 569 -4.09 8.59 8.31
CA GLN A 569 -2.76 7.98 8.22
C GLN A 569 -2.77 6.46 8.53
N PRO A 570 -3.25 6.00 9.70
CA PRO A 570 -3.23 4.57 10.01
C PRO A 570 -4.13 3.74 9.09
N ASN A 571 -5.28 4.28 8.64
CA ASN A 571 -6.12 3.62 7.64
C ASN A 571 -5.39 3.43 6.31
N VAL A 572 -4.81 4.51 5.78
CA VAL A 572 -4.13 4.47 4.48
C VAL A 572 -2.90 3.58 4.53
N MET A 573 -2.06 3.71 5.56
CA MET A 573 -0.86 2.88 5.71
C MET A 573 -1.17 1.38 5.82
N SER A 574 -2.36 1.02 6.30
CA SER A 574 -2.75 -0.39 6.49
C SER A 574 -3.36 -1.01 5.23
N ASN A 575 -3.90 -0.20 4.32
CA ASN A 575 -4.77 -0.65 3.24
C ASN A 575 -4.28 -0.26 1.84
N ALA A 576 -3.50 0.80 1.67
CA ALA A 576 -3.08 1.24 0.35
C ALA A 576 -1.97 0.36 -0.25
N GLY A 577 -2.07 0.12 -1.56
CA GLY A 577 -1.08 -0.58 -2.37
C GLY A 577 -1.41 -2.05 -2.66
N ALA A 578 -0.60 -2.64 -3.54
CA ALA A 578 -0.71 -4.05 -3.92
C ALA A 578 -0.44 -4.99 -2.74
N GLY A 579 -1.17 -6.10 -2.72
CA GLY A 579 -1.17 -7.11 -1.66
C GLY A 579 -2.08 -6.80 -0.47
N HIS A 580 -2.96 -5.81 -0.58
CA HIS A 580 -3.87 -5.40 0.52
C HIS A 580 -5.35 -5.60 0.22
N LEU A 581 -5.70 -6.28 -0.88
CA LEU A 581 -7.09 -6.68 -1.15
C LEU A 581 -7.68 -7.51 0.00
N GLY A 582 -9.00 -7.37 0.21
CA GLY A 582 -9.77 -8.19 1.16
C GLY A 582 -9.64 -7.81 2.63
N LYS A 583 -8.82 -6.82 3.00
CA LYS A 583 -8.88 -6.21 4.34
C LYS A 583 -10.17 -5.39 4.44
N LEU A 584 -10.90 -5.52 5.55
CA LEU A 584 -12.15 -4.80 5.79
C LEU A 584 -11.98 -3.31 5.42
N ARG A 585 -12.67 -2.86 4.37
CA ARG A 585 -13.00 -1.44 4.24
C ARG A 585 -13.72 -1.08 5.53
N PRO A 586 -13.33 -0.01 6.26
CA PRO A 586 -14.15 0.47 7.35
C PRO A 586 -15.57 0.59 6.81
N ALA A 587 -16.51 -0.19 7.37
CA ALA A 587 -17.90 -0.03 6.99
C ALA A 587 -18.23 1.46 7.17
N ALA A 588 -18.76 2.09 6.13
CA ALA A 588 -19.33 3.42 6.25
C ALA A 588 -20.26 3.38 7.47
N ARG A 589 -19.88 4.10 8.53
CA ARG A 589 -20.66 4.16 9.76
C ARG A 589 -21.86 5.06 9.57
#